data_AF-A0A402DLZ9-F1
#
_entry.id   AF-A0A402DLZ9-F1
#
_cell.length_a   1.000
_cell.length_b   1.000
_cell.length_c   1.000
_cell.angle_alpha   90.00
_cell.angle_beta   90.00
_cell.angle_gamma   90.00
#
_symmetry.space_group_name_H-M   'P 1'
#
loop_
_entity.id
_entity.type
_entity.pdbx_description
1 polymer ?
#
loop_
_entity_poly.entity_id
_entity_poly.type
_entity_poly.pdbx_seq_one_letter_code
_entity_poly.pdbx_strand_id
1 'polypeptide(L)'
;MAEEGLRVQVATRVLGTSESGFYAWRTRAPSARAIRHVILTDAIREIHAVSRGVYGVRRVHAELRLGREISVAQGTVAILMQRAGLKGIGGRPKWRRPHPDLISTDMVDRRFRREGLDQLWVTDITEHHTREGKVYCADPHSPWQRGTNENTNGLLRQYFPKGTDLSRWPAEDLLAVQAAINSRPRKVLGWRTPAEVLDEQLRSLQQASVATTG
;
A
#
# COMPACT_ATOMS: atom_id res chain seq x y z
N MET A 1 -30.63 17.25 -20.64
CA MET A 1 -31.03 18.68 -20.56
C MET A 1 -30.47 19.51 -21.71
N ALA A 2 -29.15 19.79 -21.81
CA ALA A 2 -28.59 20.51 -22.98
C ALA A 2 -28.28 19.58 -24.18
N GLU A 3 -27.90 18.33 -23.92
CA GLU A 3 -27.67 17.31 -24.97
C GLU A 3 -28.96 16.70 -25.53
N GLU A 4 -30.11 16.91 -24.86
CA GLU A 4 -31.44 16.41 -25.28
C GLU A 4 -32.19 17.43 -26.16
N GLY A 5 -31.54 18.53 -26.58
CA GLY A 5 -32.16 19.55 -27.44
C GLY A 5 -33.27 20.38 -26.78
N LEU A 6 -33.45 20.29 -25.45
CA LEU A 6 -34.47 21.06 -24.74
C LEU A 6 -34.09 22.55 -24.68
N ARG A 7 -35.07 23.42 -24.95
CA ARG A 7 -34.89 24.88 -24.85
C ARG A 7 -34.53 25.27 -23.41
N VAL A 8 -33.43 26.00 -23.23
CA VAL A 8 -32.90 26.43 -21.92
C VAL A 8 -33.98 27.12 -21.08
N GLN A 9 -34.80 27.99 -21.70
CA GLN A 9 -35.98 28.65 -21.10
C GLN A 9 -36.95 27.68 -20.40
N VAL A 10 -37.25 26.55 -21.07
CA VAL A 10 -38.19 25.56 -20.54
C VAL A 10 -37.56 24.84 -19.36
N ALA A 11 -36.28 24.47 -19.48
CA ALA A 11 -35.54 23.80 -18.41
C ALA A 11 -35.36 24.69 -17.17
N THR A 12 -35.01 25.97 -17.34
CA THR A 12 -34.81 26.90 -16.23
C THR A 12 -36.12 27.21 -15.52
N ARG A 13 -37.23 27.34 -16.26
CA ARG A 13 -38.58 27.50 -15.68
C ARG A 13 -38.99 26.28 -14.85
N VAL A 14 -38.77 25.07 -15.35
CA VAL A 14 -39.10 23.82 -14.63
C VAL A 14 -38.25 23.66 -13.38
N LEU A 15 -36.96 24.00 -13.45
CA LEU A 15 -36.02 23.90 -12.33
C LEU A 15 -36.06 25.09 -11.35
N GLY A 16 -36.83 26.14 -11.64
CA GLY A 16 -36.90 27.35 -10.82
C GLY A 16 -35.59 28.17 -10.79
N THR A 17 -34.82 28.17 -11.88
CA THR A 17 -33.56 28.93 -12.02
C THR A 17 -33.68 30.01 -13.09
N SER A 18 -32.75 30.99 -13.12
CA SER A 18 -32.73 32.02 -14.16
C SER A 18 -31.90 31.61 -15.37
N GLU A 19 -32.32 32.04 -16.56
CA GLU A 19 -31.56 31.83 -17.81
C GLU A 19 -30.19 32.50 -17.76
N SER A 20 -30.12 33.73 -17.24
CA SER A 20 -28.87 34.46 -17.07
C SER A 20 -27.92 33.73 -16.11
N GLY A 21 -28.44 33.14 -15.04
CA GLY A 21 -27.67 32.31 -14.11
C GLY A 21 -27.14 31.04 -14.76
N PHE A 22 -27.95 30.37 -15.60
CA PHE A 22 -27.52 29.19 -16.35
C PHE A 22 -26.35 29.52 -17.29
N TYR A 23 -26.47 30.56 -18.11
CA TYR A 23 -25.39 30.92 -19.04
C TYR A 23 -24.14 31.41 -18.31
N ALA A 24 -24.30 32.21 -17.24
CA ALA A 24 -23.19 32.65 -16.41
C ALA A 24 -22.47 31.48 -15.71
N TRP A 25 -23.19 30.42 -15.32
CA TRP A 25 -22.59 29.19 -14.80
C TRP A 25 -21.90 28.38 -15.91
N ARG A 26 -22.53 28.26 -17.08
CA ARG A 26 -22.03 27.46 -18.21
C ARG A 26 -20.68 27.96 -18.73
N THR A 27 -20.47 29.27 -18.76
CA THR A 27 -19.21 29.87 -19.22
C THR A 27 -18.24 30.16 -18.08
N ARG A 28 -18.58 29.83 -16.83
CA ARG A 28 -17.73 30.11 -15.67
C ARG A 28 -16.47 29.26 -15.74
N ALA A 29 -15.32 29.92 -15.68
CA ALA A 29 -14.04 29.23 -15.55
C ALA A 29 -14.03 28.35 -14.28
N PRO A 30 -13.35 27.19 -14.30
CA PRO A 30 -13.22 26.34 -13.13
C PRO A 30 -12.63 27.12 -11.95
N SER A 31 -13.18 26.93 -10.75
CA SER A 31 -12.61 27.54 -9.55
C SER A 31 -11.22 26.95 -9.25
N ALA A 32 -10.38 27.69 -8.53
CA ALA A 32 -9.06 27.19 -8.12
C ALA A 32 -9.14 25.84 -7.36
N ARG A 33 -10.21 25.64 -6.58
CA ARG A 33 -10.50 24.36 -5.91
C ARG A 33 -10.80 23.24 -6.90
N ALA A 34 -11.60 23.51 -7.95
CA ALA A 34 -11.90 22.53 -8.98
C ALA A 34 -10.62 22.10 -9.73
N ILE A 35 -9.77 23.07 -10.10
CA ILE A 35 -8.47 22.81 -10.72
C ILE A 35 -7.59 21.96 -9.77
N ARG A 36 -7.46 22.36 -8.50
CA ARG A 36 -6.70 21.60 -7.50
C ARG A 36 -7.21 20.17 -7.34
N HIS A 37 -8.52 19.95 -7.36
CA HIS A 37 -9.09 18.62 -7.25
C HIS A 37 -8.77 17.74 -8.45
N VAL A 38 -8.75 18.30 -9.66
CA VAL A 38 -8.35 17.56 -10.87
C VAL A 38 -6.89 17.10 -10.74
N ILE A 39 -5.98 18.03 -10.41
CA ILE A 39 -4.54 17.73 -10.21
C ILE A 39 -4.34 16.68 -9.11
N LEU A 40 -5.01 16.85 -7.96
CA LEU A 40 -4.92 15.89 -6.86
C LEU A 40 -5.47 14.51 -7.26
N THR A 41 -6.54 14.47 -8.06
CA THR A 41 -7.12 13.20 -8.52
C THR A 41 -6.15 12.44 -9.42
N ASP A 42 -5.40 13.16 -10.26
CA ASP A 42 -4.39 12.56 -11.13
C ASP A 42 -3.22 11.97 -10.33
N ALA A 43 -2.67 12.74 -9.38
CA ALA A 43 -1.64 12.25 -8.46
C ALA A 43 -2.13 11.04 -7.63
N ILE A 44 -3.39 11.05 -7.19
CA ILE A 44 -4.01 9.91 -6.48
C ILE A 44 -4.08 8.67 -7.37
N ARG A 45 -4.45 8.82 -8.65
CA ARG A 45 -4.51 7.72 -9.62
C ARG A 45 -3.13 7.12 -9.86
N GLU A 46 -2.12 7.96 -10.02
CA GLU A 46 -0.75 7.53 -10.20
C GLU A 46 -0.24 6.73 -9.00
N ILE A 47 -0.41 7.25 -7.77
CA ILE A 47 -0.04 6.54 -6.54
C ILE A 47 -0.79 5.21 -6.43
N HIS A 48 -2.07 5.20 -6.74
CA HIS A 48 -2.89 3.98 -6.69
C HIS A 48 -2.41 2.94 -7.70
N ALA A 49 -2.11 3.36 -8.94
CA ALA A 49 -1.59 2.50 -10.01
C ALA A 49 -0.21 1.93 -9.67
N VAL A 50 0.74 2.76 -9.22
CA VAL A 50 2.08 2.33 -8.77
C VAL A 50 1.97 1.33 -7.62
N SER A 51 1.01 1.54 -6.71
CA SER A 51 0.72 0.59 -5.63
C SER A 51 -0.02 -0.68 -6.08
N ARG A 52 -0.28 -0.88 -7.37
CA ARG A 52 -1.11 -1.99 -7.92
C ARG A 52 -2.50 -2.07 -7.30
N GLY A 53 -3.08 -0.91 -6.97
CA GLY A 53 -4.38 -0.79 -6.31
C GLY A 53 -4.40 -1.22 -4.84
N VAL A 54 -3.25 -1.44 -4.23
CA VAL A 54 -3.14 -1.87 -2.82
C VAL A 54 -3.44 -0.71 -1.88
N TYR A 55 -3.05 0.52 -2.21
CA TYR A 55 -3.15 1.65 -1.28
C TYR A 55 -4.57 2.17 -1.16
N GLY A 56 -5.08 2.19 0.07
CA GLY A 56 -6.31 2.90 0.44
C GLY A 56 -6.02 4.33 0.87
N VAL A 57 -7.09 5.07 1.19
CA VAL A 57 -7.06 6.51 1.51
C VAL A 57 -5.92 6.94 2.43
N ARG A 58 -5.67 6.19 3.51
CA ARG A 58 -4.64 6.56 4.51
C ARG A 58 -3.23 6.49 3.95
N ARG A 59 -2.93 5.50 3.10
CA ARG A 59 -1.59 5.35 2.49
C ARG A 59 -1.42 6.32 1.34
N VAL A 60 -2.45 6.53 0.52
CA VAL A 60 -2.41 7.57 -0.52
C VAL A 60 -2.20 8.96 0.10
N HIS A 61 -2.87 9.24 1.22
CA HIS A 61 -2.68 10.49 1.96
C HIS A 61 -1.25 10.64 2.51
N ALA A 62 -0.68 9.58 3.07
CA ALA A 62 0.72 9.56 3.52
C ALA A 62 1.69 9.82 2.36
N GLU A 63 1.50 9.14 1.23
CA GLU A 63 2.34 9.30 0.05
C GLU A 63 2.29 10.73 -0.50
N LEU A 64 1.08 11.31 -0.60
CA LEU A 64 0.91 12.70 -1.03
C LEU A 64 1.63 13.66 -0.08
N ARG A 65 1.49 13.46 1.24
CA ARG A 65 1.99 14.42 2.24
C ARG A 65 3.49 14.28 2.50
N LEU A 66 4.00 13.06 2.63
CA LEU A 66 5.38 12.76 3.02
C LEU A 66 6.26 12.46 1.82
N GLY A 67 5.74 11.72 0.83
CA GLY A 67 6.51 11.35 -0.37
C GLY A 67 6.56 12.46 -1.43
N ARG A 68 5.46 13.19 -1.60
CA ARG A 68 5.35 14.27 -2.62
C ARG A 68 5.23 15.68 -2.04
N GLU A 69 5.23 15.82 -0.71
CA GLU A 69 5.12 17.11 0.00
C GLU A 69 3.86 17.93 -0.33
N ILE A 70 2.81 17.27 -0.84
CA ILE A 70 1.52 17.89 -1.17
C ILE A 70 0.63 17.92 0.08
N SER A 71 0.43 19.12 0.63
CA SER A 71 -0.49 19.32 1.75
C SER A 71 -1.95 19.15 1.33
N VAL A 72 -2.61 18.12 1.86
CA VAL A 72 -4.03 17.83 1.64
C VAL A 72 -4.63 17.18 2.88
N ALA A 73 -5.90 17.48 3.16
CA ALA A 73 -6.64 16.82 4.23
C ALA A 73 -7.04 15.40 3.82
N GLN A 74 -6.94 14.43 4.74
CA GLN A 74 -7.26 13.03 4.47
C GLN A 74 -8.71 12.82 3.98
N GLY A 75 -9.67 13.62 4.46
CA GLY A 75 -11.05 13.60 3.98
C GLY A 75 -11.20 14.06 2.52
N THR A 76 -10.34 14.97 2.04
CA THR A 76 -10.34 15.37 0.62
C THR A 76 -9.86 14.20 -0.24
N VAL A 77 -8.79 13.50 0.18
CA VAL A 77 -8.32 12.28 -0.51
C VAL A 77 -9.42 11.22 -0.56
N ALA A 78 -10.17 11.03 0.54
CA ALA A 78 -11.28 10.08 0.59
C ALA A 78 -12.35 10.38 -0.48
N ILE A 79 -12.78 11.65 -0.55
CA ILE A 79 -13.78 12.10 -1.52
C ILE A 79 -13.27 11.94 -2.96
N LEU A 80 -12.02 12.32 -3.23
CA LEU A 80 -11.44 12.22 -4.57
C LEU A 80 -11.26 10.75 -5.00
N MET A 81 -10.78 9.87 -4.12
CA MET A 81 -10.70 8.44 -4.40
C MET A 81 -12.09 7.85 -4.70
N GLN A 82 -13.09 8.18 -3.89
CA GLN A 82 -14.47 7.70 -4.11
C GLN A 82 -15.01 8.17 -5.46
N ARG A 83 -14.85 9.45 -5.81
CA ARG A 83 -15.31 10.02 -7.09
C ARG A 83 -14.56 9.44 -8.29
N ALA A 84 -13.29 9.07 -8.11
CA ALA A 84 -12.48 8.43 -9.13
C ALA A 84 -12.71 6.91 -9.23
N GLY A 85 -13.58 6.32 -8.39
CA GLY A 85 -13.83 4.88 -8.36
C GLY A 85 -12.68 4.04 -7.80
N LEU A 86 -11.74 4.66 -7.08
CA LEU A 86 -10.53 4.01 -6.58
C LEU A 86 -10.76 3.42 -5.20
N LYS A 87 -10.39 2.15 -5.02
CA LYS A 87 -10.46 1.45 -3.75
C LYS A 87 -9.16 0.69 -3.52
N GLY A 88 -8.57 0.88 -2.34
CA GLY A 88 -7.42 0.09 -1.91
C GLY A 88 -7.82 -1.30 -1.41
N ILE A 89 -6.87 -2.22 -1.35
CA ILE A 89 -7.08 -3.51 -0.67
C ILE A 89 -7.28 -3.25 0.84
N GLY A 90 -8.45 -3.64 1.33
CA GLY A 90 -8.84 -3.47 2.72
C GLY A 90 -10.03 -4.35 3.08
N GLY A 91 -10.22 -4.56 4.38
CA GLY A 91 -11.24 -5.45 4.92
C GLY A 91 -10.64 -6.36 6.00
N ARG A 92 -11.49 -6.89 6.87
CA ARG A 92 -11.06 -7.94 7.81
C ARG A 92 -10.74 -9.20 6.99
N PRO A 93 -9.63 -9.90 7.27
CA PRO A 93 -9.37 -11.20 6.68
C PRO A 93 -10.60 -12.09 6.87
N LYS A 94 -11.16 -12.61 5.78
CA LYS A 94 -12.22 -13.63 5.90
C LYS A 94 -11.52 -14.92 6.30
N TRP A 95 -11.84 -15.41 7.50
CA TRP A 95 -11.34 -16.70 7.95
C TRP A 95 -11.84 -17.79 7.01
N ARG A 96 -10.91 -18.63 6.51
CA ARG A 96 -11.21 -19.81 5.70
C ARG A 96 -10.74 -21.03 6.47
N ARG A 97 -11.53 -22.11 6.47
CA ARG A 97 -11.10 -23.40 7.02
C ARG A 97 -9.86 -23.87 6.25
N PRO A 98 -8.75 -24.22 6.93
CA PRO A 98 -7.61 -24.83 6.26
C PRO A 98 -8.05 -26.18 5.66
N HIS A 99 -7.75 -26.42 4.39
CA HIS A 99 -7.84 -27.77 3.84
C HIS A 99 -6.66 -28.59 4.41
N PRO A 100 -6.89 -29.80 4.95
CA PRO A 100 -5.83 -30.63 5.55
C PRO A 100 -4.64 -30.91 4.62
N ASP A 101 -4.90 -30.97 3.31
CA ASP A 101 -3.95 -31.49 2.31
C ASP A 101 -2.99 -30.43 1.74
N LEU A 102 -3.02 -29.20 2.25
CA LEU A 102 -2.11 -28.11 1.82
C LEU A 102 -0.89 -28.01 2.73
N ILE A 103 -0.17 -29.12 2.92
CA ILE A 103 1.22 -29.08 3.37
C ILE A 103 2.05 -28.82 2.10
N SER A 104 2.64 -27.64 1.96
CA SER A 104 3.53 -27.40 0.82
C SER A 104 4.71 -28.35 0.91
N THR A 105 5.03 -29.02 -0.19
CA THR A 105 6.28 -29.77 -0.32
C THR A 105 7.45 -28.89 0.09
N ASP A 106 8.34 -29.42 0.94
CA ASP A 106 9.57 -28.74 1.34
C ASP A 106 10.50 -28.64 0.12
N MET A 107 10.40 -27.53 -0.61
CA MET A 107 11.19 -27.26 -1.82
C MET A 107 12.69 -27.07 -1.53
N VAL A 108 13.08 -26.97 -0.25
CA VAL A 108 14.47 -26.78 0.17
C VAL A 108 15.10 -28.11 0.60
N ASP A 109 14.33 -29.21 0.68
CA ASP A 109 14.75 -30.51 1.21
C ASP A 109 15.52 -30.39 2.54
N ARG A 110 15.15 -29.43 3.40
CA ARG A 110 15.89 -29.08 4.62
C ARG A 110 17.39 -28.74 4.40
N ARG A 111 17.81 -28.40 3.17
CA ARG A 111 19.18 -27.98 2.84
C ARG A 111 19.31 -26.46 2.99
N PHE A 112 19.58 -25.99 4.20
CA PHE A 112 19.67 -24.55 4.51
C PHE A 112 21.03 -23.89 4.18
N ARG A 113 22.07 -24.70 3.89
CA ARG A 113 23.41 -24.20 3.59
C ARG A 113 23.54 -23.81 2.11
N ARG A 114 24.08 -22.62 1.82
CA ARG A 114 24.35 -22.10 0.47
C ARG A 114 25.72 -21.43 0.41
N GLU A 115 26.33 -21.42 -0.77
CA GLU A 115 27.72 -20.96 -0.94
C GLU A 115 27.82 -19.48 -1.31
N GLY A 116 26.73 -18.87 -1.77
CA GLY A 116 26.66 -17.45 -2.10
C GLY A 116 25.54 -16.72 -1.38
N LEU A 117 25.68 -15.39 -1.28
CA LEU A 117 24.63 -14.49 -0.83
C LEU A 117 23.40 -14.60 -1.76
N ASP A 118 22.22 -14.28 -1.22
CA ASP A 118 20.92 -14.25 -1.92
C ASP A 118 20.44 -15.57 -2.55
N GLN A 119 21.07 -16.71 -2.24
CA GLN A 119 20.72 -18.03 -2.77
C GLN A 119 19.58 -18.74 -2.01
N LEU A 120 19.36 -18.40 -0.75
CA LEU A 120 18.27 -18.92 0.07
C LEU A 120 17.94 -17.90 1.16
N TRP A 121 16.74 -17.33 1.10
CA TRP A 121 16.26 -16.39 2.09
C TRP A 121 15.42 -17.16 3.10
N VAL A 122 16.01 -17.43 4.27
CA VAL A 122 15.30 -18.06 5.39
C VAL A 122 14.79 -16.94 6.30
N THR A 123 13.47 -16.83 6.42
CA THR A 123 12.87 -16.10 7.54
C THR A 123 12.42 -17.14 8.55
N ASP A 124 12.85 -17.02 9.79
CA ASP A 124 12.42 -17.90 10.88
C ASP A 124 10.95 -17.65 11.22
N ILE A 125 10.10 -18.43 10.56
CA ILE A 125 8.82 -18.79 11.14
C ILE A 125 8.89 -20.29 11.28
N THR A 126 9.75 -20.75 12.19
CA THR A 126 9.90 -22.17 12.43
C THR A 126 8.60 -22.67 13.05
N GLU A 127 7.77 -23.27 12.21
CA GLU A 127 6.56 -23.98 12.61
C GLU A 127 7.00 -25.32 13.21
N HIS A 128 7.00 -25.41 14.53
CA HIS A 128 7.22 -26.64 15.26
C HIS A 128 5.88 -27.31 15.54
N HIS A 129 5.71 -28.51 15.03
CA HIS A 129 4.61 -29.37 15.41
C HIS A 129 4.85 -29.89 16.83
N THR A 130 3.93 -29.59 17.74
CA THR A 130 3.89 -30.15 19.09
C THR A 130 2.66 -31.06 19.24
N ARG A 131 2.59 -31.80 20.35
CA ARG A 131 1.42 -32.64 20.67
C ARG A 131 0.12 -31.85 20.86
N GLU A 132 0.22 -30.54 21.07
CA GLU A 132 -0.89 -29.64 21.38
C GLU A 132 -1.27 -28.74 20.19
N GLY A 133 -0.47 -28.73 19.12
CA GLY A 133 -0.73 -27.95 17.92
C GLY A 133 0.54 -27.39 17.27
N LYS A 134 0.36 -26.35 16.46
CA LYS A 134 1.46 -25.68 15.75
C LYS A 134 2.01 -24.54 16.61
N VAL A 135 3.32 -24.54 16.87
CA VAL A 135 4.04 -23.47 17.56
C VAL A 135 4.91 -22.74 16.54
N TYR A 136 4.90 -21.42 16.55
CA TYR A 136 5.73 -20.60 15.66
C TYR A 136 6.84 -19.94 16.49
N CYS A 137 8.09 -20.11 16.07
CA CYS A 137 9.23 -19.49 16.74
C CYS A 137 9.13 -17.96 16.74
N ALA A 138 9.44 -17.41 17.92
CA ALA A 138 9.68 -16.01 18.21
C ALA A 138 10.76 -16.02 19.31
N ASP A 139 11.50 -14.92 19.46
CA ASP A 139 12.47 -14.79 20.55
C ASP A 139 11.78 -15.06 21.89
N PRO A 140 12.47 -15.72 22.85
CA PRO A 140 11.93 -15.93 24.19
C PRO A 140 11.37 -14.62 24.76
N HIS A 141 10.19 -14.70 25.37
CA HIS A 141 9.46 -13.54 25.91
C HIS A 141 9.06 -12.46 24.89
N SER A 142 9.11 -12.74 23.58
CA SER A 142 8.76 -11.79 22.50
C SER A 142 7.54 -12.19 21.66
N PRO A 143 6.36 -12.49 22.26
CA PRO A 143 5.18 -12.97 21.53
C PRO A 143 4.66 -11.99 20.47
N TRP A 144 4.97 -10.69 20.57
CA TRP A 144 4.60 -9.66 19.60
C TRP A 144 5.25 -9.85 18.22
N GLN A 145 6.39 -10.55 18.13
CA GLN A 145 7.06 -10.84 16.86
C GLN A 145 6.18 -11.69 15.94
N ARG A 146 5.31 -12.55 16.49
CA ARG A 146 4.34 -13.34 15.72
C ARG A 146 3.41 -12.45 14.89
N GLY A 147 2.88 -11.38 15.50
CA GLY A 147 2.02 -10.43 14.79
C GLY A 147 2.76 -9.69 13.68
N THR A 148 4.04 -9.36 13.89
CA THR A 148 4.90 -8.75 12.86
C THR A 148 5.15 -9.70 11.69
N ASN A 149 5.42 -10.96 11.97
CA ASN A 149 5.66 -12.01 10.97
C ASN A 149 4.39 -12.27 10.14
N GLU A 150 3.24 -12.40 10.79
CA GLU A 150 1.95 -12.58 10.13
C GLU A 150 1.59 -11.38 9.24
N ASN A 151 1.84 -10.15 9.72
CA ASN A 151 1.63 -8.95 8.93
C ASN A 151 2.56 -8.90 7.70
N THR A 152 3.86 -9.19 7.87
CA THR A 152 4.83 -9.21 6.76
C THR A 152 4.48 -10.27 5.72
N ASN A 153 4.10 -11.47 6.15
CA ASN A 153 3.56 -12.50 5.26
C ASN A 153 2.28 -12.05 4.54
N GLY A 154 1.41 -11.31 5.22
CA GLY A 154 0.23 -10.71 4.60
C GLY A 154 0.56 -9.68 3.51
N LEU A 155 1.71 -9.00 3.60
CA LEU A 155 2.21 -8.10 2.56
C LEU A 155 2.75 -8.89 1.37
N LEU A 156 3.58 -9.91 1.61
CA LEU A 156 4.11 -10.79 0.56
C LEU A 156 2.99 -11.48 -0.23
N ARG A 157 1.93 -11.91 0.46
CA ARG A 157 0.75 -12.57 -0.14
C ARG A 157 -0.08 -11.67 -1.07
N GLN A 158 0.18 -10.36 -1.09
CA GLN A 158 -0.41 -9.46 -2.09
C GLN A 158 0.25 -9.61 -3.47
N TYR A 159 1.49 -10.13 -3.51
CA TYR A 159 2.27 -10.36 -4.72
C TYR A 159 2.39 -11.83 -5.06
N PHE A 160 2.60 -12.68 -4.05
CA PHE A 160 2.77 -14.13 -4.19
C PHE A 160 1.65 -14.86 -3.44
N PRO A 161 0.55 -15.24 -4.11
CA PRO A 161 -0.50 -16.05 -3.50
C PRO A 161 0.05 -17.30 -2.81
N LYS A 162 -0.65 -17.79 -1.79
CA LYS A 162 -0.22 -18.99 -1.07
C LYS A 162 -0.05 -20.18 -2.05
N GLY A 163 1.08 -20.86 -1.99
CA GLY A 163 1.41 -21.98 -2.89
C GLY A 163 2.11 -21.57 -4.19
N THR A 164 2.45 -20.28 -4.36
CA THR A 164 3.25 -19.82 -5.50
C THR A 164 4.67 -20.38 -5.41
N ASP A 165 5.11 -21.03 -6.48
CA ASP A 165 6.49 -21.45 -6.67
C ASP A 165 7.35 -20.24 -7.04
N LEU A 166 8.13 -19.75 -6.08
CA LEU A 166 9.00 -18.58 -6.25
C LEU A 166 10.17 -18.85 -7.20
N SER A 167 10.55 -20.12 -7.45
CA SER A 167 11.65 -20.45 -8.37
C SER A 167 11.35 -20.09 -9.82
N ARG A 168 10.07 -19.92 -10.15
CA ARG A 168 9.59 -19.53 -11.48
C ARG A 168 9.61 -18.02 -11.71
N TRP A 169 9.87 -17.24 -10.66
CA TRP A 169 9.90 -15.78 -10.74
C TRP A 169 11.32 -15.31 -11.01
N PRO A 170 11.52 -14.40 -11.98
CA PRO A 170 12.84 -13.85 -12.24
C PRO A 170 13.28 -12.99 -11.06
N ALA A 171 14.60 -12.93 -10.84
CA ALA A 171 15.17 -12.17 -9.73
C ALA A 171 14.77 -10.68 -9.75
N GLU A 172 14.59 -10.10 -10.94
CA GLU A 172 14.13 -8.73 -11.12
C GLU A 172 12.74 -8.48 -10.52
N ASP A 173 11.82 -9.44 -10.67
CA ASP A 173 10.47 -9.32 -10.11
C ASP A 173 10.50 -9.41 -8.58
N LEU A 174 11.34 -10.29 -8.04
CA LEU A 174 11.53 -10.42 -6.60
C LEU A 174 12.09 -9.12 -6.00
N LEU A 175 13.09 -8.53 -6.66
CA LEU A 175 13.65 -7.23 -6.28
C LEU A 175 12.62 -6.10 -6.38
N ALA A 176 11.80 -6.08 -7.44
CA ALA A 176 10.74 -5.10 -7.59
C ALA A 176 9.69 -5.21 -6.46
N VAL A 177 9.33 -6.43 -6.06
CA VAL A 177 8.41 -6.66 -4.93
C VAL A 177 9.05 -6.24 -3.61
N GLN A 178 10.32 -6.58 -3.39
CA GLN A 178 11.06 -6.14 -2.20
C GLN A 178 11.10 -4.62 -2.11
N ALA A 179 11.46 -3.94 -3.21
CA ALA A 179 11.46 -2.48 -3.31
C ALA A 179 10.07 -1.91 -2.97
N ALA A 180 9.01 -2.46 -3.55
CA ALA A 180 7.63 -2.02 -3.28
C ALA A 180 7.19 -2.25 -1.83
N ILE A 181 7.67 -3.29 -1.14
CA ILE A 181 7.38 -3.54 0.28
C ILE A 181 8.18 -2.58 1.18
N ASN A 182 9.41 -2.26 0.79
CA ASN A 182 10.32 -1.40 1.54
C ASN A 182 10.03 0.09 1.35
N SER A 183 9.46 0.50 0.22
CA SER A 183 8.98 1.85 -0.04
C SER A 183 7.55 2.09 0.47
N ARG A 184 6.94 1.12 1.16
CA ARG A 184 5.55 1.23 1.59
C ARG A 184 5.37 2.06 2.86
N PRO A 185 4.56 3.13 2.86
CA PRO A 185 4.21 3.88 4.08
C PRO A 185 3.56 2.99 5.15
N ARG A 186 4.13 2.97 6.37
CA ARG A 186 3.62 2.18 7.50
C ARG A 186 3.19 3.05 8.66
N LYS A 187 1.94 2.88 9.12
CA LYS A 187 1.40 3.61 10.28
C LYS A 187 2.27 3.46 11.54
N VAL A 188 2.85 2.29 11.78
CA VAL A 188 3.73 2.03 12.94
C VAL A 188 5.02 2.85 12.91
N LEU A 189 5.45 3.28 11.71
CA LEU A 189 6.63 4.12 11.48
C LEU A 189 6.24 5.59 11.29
N GLY A 190 5.09 6.03 11.81
CA GLY A 190 4.61 7.39 11.57
C GLY A 190 4.31 7.70 10.10
N TRP A 191 3.98 6.67 9.31
CA TRP A 191 3.79 6.71 7.85
C TRP A 191 5.05 6.85 7.00
N ARG A 192 6.23 6.79 7.61
CA ARG A 192 7.49 6.64 6.89
C ARG A 192 7.62 5.24 6.30
N THR A 193 8.54 5.10 5.35
CA THR A 193 8.82 3.82 4.70
C THR A 193 9.87 3.02 5.50
N PRO A 194 9.83 1.68 5.48
CA PRO A 194 10.90 0.86 6.05
C PRO A 194 12.29 1.23 5.55
N ALA A 195 12.42 1.56 4.26
CA ALA A 195 13.68 1.98 3.66
C ALA A 195 14.21 3.27 4.31
N GLU A 196 13.36 4.29 4.48
CA GLU A 196 13.73 5.55 5.14
C GLU A 196 14.19 5.34 6.58
N VAL A 197 13.46 4.52 7.35
CA VAL A 197 13.80 4.26 8.75
C VAL A 197 15.10 3.48 8.86
N LEU A 198 15.30 2.48 8.00
CA LEU A 198 16.54 1.71 7.97
C LEU A 198 17.74 2.60 7.61
N ASP A 199 17.61 3.45 6.59
CA ASP A 199 18.66 4.37 6.17
C ASP A 199 19.08 5.32 7.30
N GLU A 200 18.11 5.87 8.04
CA GLU A 200 18.42 6.68 9.24
C GLU A 200 19.15 5.90 10.33
N GLN A 201 18.74 4.66 10.60
CA GLN A 201 19.42 3.81 11.58
C GLN A 201 20.86 3.51 11.16
N LEU A 202 21.09 3.19 9.89
CA LEU A 202 22.43 2.94 9.36
C LEU A 202 23.33 4.18 9.49
N ARG A 203 22.81 5.37 9.17
CA ARG A 203 23.53 6.64 9.36
C ARG A 203 23.87 6.90 10.82
N SER A 204 22.94 6.62 11.73
CA SER A 204 23.16 6.78 13.18
C SER A 204 24.26 5.84 13.70
N LEU A 205 24.29 4.58 13.23
CA LEU A 205 25.33 3.61 13.60
C LEU A 205 26.70 4.04 13.08
N GLN A 206 26.77 4.57 11.86
CA GLN A 206 28.01 5.10 11.30
C GLN A 206 28.53 6.28 12.12
N GLN A 207 27.66 7.23 12.48
CA GLN A 207 28.04 8.39 13.31
C GLN A 207 28.53 8.00 14.71
N ALA A 208 27.95 6.98 15.34
CA ALA A 208 28.37 6.49 16.65
C ALA A 208 29.74 5.77 16.63
N SER A 209 30.15 5.25 15.47
CA SER A 209 31.40 4.50 15.31
C SER A 209 32.64 5.35 15.01
N VAL A 210 32.46 6.64 14.69
CA VAL A 210 33.58 7.55 14.40
C VAL A 210 33.96 8.27 15.69
N ALA A 211 35.03 7.82 16.35
CA ALA A 211 35.61 8.53 17.49
C ALA A 211 36.08 9.92 17.04
N THR A 212 35.46 10.98 17.57
CA THR A 212 35.93 12.36 17.39
C THR A 212 37.32 12.48 18.00
N THR A 213 38.35 12.60 17.17
CA THR A 213 39.72 12.86 17.64
C THR A 213 39.80 14.36 17.91
N GLY A 214 39.82 14.72 19.20
CA GLY A 214 40.13 16.06 19.69
C GLY A 214 41.55 16.13 20.21
#